data_AF-A0A0T7C0P0-F1
#
_entry.id   AF-A0A0T7C0P0-F1
#
_cell.length_a   1.000
_cell.length_b   1.000
_cell.length_c   1.000
_cell.angle_alpha   90.00
_cell.angle_beta   90.00
_cell.angle_gamma   90.00
#
_symmetry.space_group_name_H-M   'P 1'
#
loop_
_entity.id
_entity.type
_entity.pdbx_description
1 polymer ?
#
loop_
_entity_poly.entity_id
_entity_poly.type
_entity_poly.pdbx_seq_one_letter_code
_entity_poly.pdbx_strand_id
1 'polypeptide(L)'
;MTKNTDRILTEIAKKHLPFETLETRMSGDLDFREVGVFSLKSALREAFDAGKRAARQPKAIATMQTLQDVNQELLEALSDLLDFAELYGFKGRTTYEDWSGYFEAARAAIAKAQTLM
;
A
#
# COMPACT_ATOMS: atom_id res chain seq x y z
N MET A 1 -5.14 20.36 9.30
CA MET A 1 -5.73 19.07 8.87
C MET A 1 -5.34 18.82 7.42
N THR A 2 -5.32 17.58 6.94
CA THR A 2 -4.92 17.33 5.54
C THR A 2 -6.00 17.88 4.61
N LYS A 3 -5.62 18.58 3.53
CA LYS A 3 -6.57 19.21 2.57
C LYS A 3 -7.67 18.26 2.08
N ASN A 4 -7.43 16.95 2.10
CA ASN A 4 -8.42 15.93 1.71
C ASN A 4 -9.53 15.75 2.76
N THR A 5 -9.20 15.80 4.05
CA THR A 5 -10.18 15.71 5.15
C THR A 5 -11.16 16.87 5.09
N ASP A 6 -10.66 18.10 4.95
CA ASP A 6 -11.49 19.31 4.96
C ASP A 6 -12.45 19.34 3.76
N ARG A 7 -11.99 18.87 2.59
CA ARG A 7 -12.84 18.70 1.41
C ARG A 7 -13.97 17.69 1.66
N ILE A 8 -13.65 16.51 2.20
CA ILE A 8 -14.66 15.48 2.49
C ILE A 8 -15.69 16.00 3.49
N LEU A 9 -15.24 16.65 4.55
CA LEU A 9 -16.13 17.23 5.56
C LEU A 9 -17.02 18.32 4.97
N THR A 10 -16.46 19.17 4.10
CA THR A 10 -17.22 20.23 3.42
C THR A 10 -18.31 19.65 2.52
N GLU A 11 -18.03 18.59 1.76
CA GLU A 11 -19.04 17.93 0.92
C GLU A 11 -20.13 17.24 1.75
N ILE A 12 -19.78 16.62 2.88
CA ILE A 12 -20.77 16.04 3.80
C ILE A 12 -21.64 17.12 4.42
N ALA A 13 -21.04 18.26 4.80
CA ALA A 13 -21.78 19.40 5.32
C ALA A 13 -22.75 19.97 4.28
N LYS A 14 -22.31 20.21 3.05
CA LYS A 14 -23.19 20.65 1.95
C LYS A 14 -24.36 19.71 1.68
N LYS A 15 -24.14 18.42 1.86
CA LYS A 15 -25.15 17.38 1.60
C LYS A 15 -26.23 17.30 2.67
N HIS A 16 -25.85 17.36 3.94
CA HIS A 16 -26.76 17.08 5.07
C HIS A 16 -27.17 18.31 5.85
N LEU A 17 -26.34 19.34 5.82
CA LEU A 17 -26.49 20.56 6.60
C LEU A 17 -26.67 21.72 5.62
N PRO A 18 -27.29 22.83 6.04
CA PRO A 18 -27.48 23.97 5.14
C PRO A 18 -26.18 24.75 4.87
N PHE A 19 -24.98 24.19 5.10
CA PHE A 19 -23.71 24.91 4.97
C PHE A 19 -23.13 24.80 3.55
N GLU A 20 -22.78 25.92 2.94
CA GLU A 20 -22.03 25.92 1.68
C GLU A 20 -20.52 25.72 1.88
N THR A 21 -20.01 26.07 3.07
CA THR A 21 -18.61 25.90 3.46
C THR A 21 -18.51 25.63 4.97
N LEU A 22 -17.40 25.03 5.40
CA LEU A 22 -17.03 24.86 6.81
C LEU A 22 -15.88 25.80 7.24
N GLU A 23 -15.51 26.77 6.39
CA GLU A 23 -14.52 27.79 6.75
C GLU A 23 -15.07 28.71 7.85
N THR A 24 -14.29 28.92 8.90
CA THR A 24 -14.61 29.90 9.96
C THR A 24 -14.48 31.31 9.42
N ARG A 25 -15.53 32.12 9.59
CA ARG A 25 -15.60 33.50 9.08
C ARG A 25 -15.53 34.56 10.18
N MET A 26 -15.49 34.14 11.44
CA MET A 26 -15.53 35.00 12.62
C MET A 26 -16.73 35.96 12.61
N SER A 27 -17.86 35.48 12.10
CA SER A 27 -19.10 36.24 11.93
C SER A 27 -20.25 35.44 12.51
N GLY A 28 -20.98 36.04 13.46
CA GLY A 28 -22.05 35.39 14.21
C GLY A 28 -23.02 34.63 13.30
N ASP A 29 -23.66 35.34 12.38
CA ASP A 29 -24.71 34.76 11.53
C ASP A 29 -24.19 33.76 10.48
N LEU A 30 -22.88 33.79 10.19
CA LEU A 30 -22.27 32.88 9.21
C LEU A 30 -21.71 31.61 9.87
N ASP A 31 -21.22 31.71 11.11
CA ASP A 31 -20.60 30.60 11.85
C ASP A 31 -21.60 29.90 12.81
N PHE A 32 -22.67 30.58 13.22
CA PHE A 32 -23.73 30.01 14.06
C PHE A 32 -25.00 29.81 13.25
N ARG A 33 -25.45 28.56 13.13
CA ARG A 33 -26.60 28.17 12.31
C ARG A 33 -27.45 27.16 13.07
N GLU A 34 -28.77 27.34 13.03
CA GLU A 34 -29.70 26.34 13.54
C GLU A 34 -29.75 25.14 12.60
N VAL A 35 -29.61 23.93 13.16
CA VAL A 35 -29.59 22.68 12.40
C VAL A 35 -30.51 21.65 13.04
N GLY A 36 -31.28 20.95 12.22
CA GLY A 36 -32.11 19.84 12.69
C GLY A 36 -31.24 18.70 13.22
N VAL A 37 -31.59 18.16 14.38
CA VAL A 37 -30.85 17.04 15.02
C VAL A 37 -30.76 15.82 14.10
N PHE A 38 -31.78 15.56 13.28
CA PHE A 38 -31.78 14.47 12.31
C PHE A 38 -30.72 14.65 11.21
N SER A 39 -30.64 15.87 10.65
CA SER A 39 -29.63 16.24 9.65
C SER A 39 -28.22 16.17 10.23
N LEU A 40 -28.03 16.68 11.46
CA LEU A 40 -26.76 16.59 12.17
C LEU A 40 -26.32 15.13 12.38
N LYS A 41 -27.23 14.27 12.84
CA LYS A 41 -26.96 12.85 13.02
C LYS A 41 -26.56 12.15 11.71
N SER A 42 -27.21 12.52 10.61
CA SER A 42 -26.91 11.98 9.28
C SER A 42 -25.52 12.41 8.80
N ALA A 43 -25.17 13.68 8.96
CA ALA A 43 -23.84 14.22 8.65
C ALA A 43 -22.73 13.50 9.44
N LEU A 44 -22.91 13.36 10.77
CA LEU A 44 -21.95 12.70 11.65
C LEU A 44 -21.76 11.22 11.29
N ARG A 45 -22.84 10.51 10.95
CA ARG A 45 -22.76 9.12 10.51
C ARG A 45 -21.99 8.98 9.20
N GLU A 46 -22.26 9.84 8.21
CA GLU A 46 -21.53 9.80 6.94
C GLU A 46 -20.04 10.14 7.12
N ALA A 47 -19.71 11.10 7.99
CA ALA A 47 -18.33 11.44 8.33
C ALA A 47 -17.61 10.26 9.01
N PHE A 48 -18.27 9.59 9.95
CA PHE A 48 -17.73 8.38 10.59
C PHE A 48 -17.48 7.25 9.59
N ASP A 49 -18.44 7.00 8.69
CA ASP A 49 -18.29 5.99 7.65
C ASP A 49 -17.19 6.34 6.64
N ALA A 50 -17.03 7.63 6.30
CA ALA A 50 -15.92 8.11 5.47
C ALA A 50 -14.57 7.87 6.14
N GLY A 51 -14.45 8.16 7.44
CA GLY A 51 -13.25 7.87 8.23
C GLY A 51 -12.93 6.37 8.25
N LYS A 52 -13.94 5.51 8.45
CA LYS A 52 -13.76 4.04 8.37
C LYS A 52 -13.29 3.60 7.00
N ARG A 53 -13.85 4.15 5.91
CA ARG A 53 -13.41 3.81 4.55
C ARG A 53 -11.96 4.21 4.31
N ALA A 54 -11.56 5.40 4.77
CA ALA A 54 -10.18 5.86 4.68
C ALA A 54 -9.22 4.96 5.47
N ALA A 55 -9.60 4.51 6.67
CA ALA A 55 -8.80 3.57 7.46
C ALA A 55 -8.77 2.15 6.88
N ARG A 56 -9.83 1.74 6.18
CA ARG A 56 -9.93 0.42 5.51
C ARG A 56 -9.26 0.38 4.15
N GLN A 57 -8.85 1.51 3.57
CA GLN A 57 -7.99 1.46 2.40
C GLN A 57 -6.69 0.79 2.84
N PRO A 58 -6.40 -0.44 2.37
CA PRO A 58 -5.15 -1.06 2.70
C PRO A 58 -4.06 -0.12 2.21
N LYS A 59 -2.92 -0.06 2.90
CA LYS A 59 -1.67 0.36 2.28
C LYS A 59 -1.29 -0.67 1.19
N ALA A 60 -2.17 -0.93 0.22
CA ALA A 60 -2.02 -1.89 -0.87
C ALA A 60 -0.81 -1.50 -1.72
N ILE A 61 -0.58 -0.20 -1.88
CA ILE A 61 0.58 0.34 -2.58
C ILE A 61 1.88 0.02 -1.80
N ALA A 62 1.87 0.09 -0.46
CA ALA A 62 3.05 -0.28 0.33
C ALA A 62 3.25 -1.79 0.41
N THR A 63 2.18 -2.58 0.51
CA THR A 63 2.27 -4.05 0.63
C THR A 63 2.71 -4.69 -0.68
N MET A 64 2.22 -4.21 -1.82
CA MET A 64 2.59 -4.76 -3.12
C MET A 64 4.03 -4.39 -3.51
N GLN A 65 4.46 -3.15 -3.21
CA GLN A 65 5.86 -2.75 -3.37
C GLN A 65 6.79 -3.55 -2.44
N THR A 66 6.45 -3.68 -1.15
CA THR A 66 7.29 -4.45 -0.22
C THR A 66 7.38 -5.93 -0.60
N LEU A 67 6.32 -6.51 -1.19
CA LEU A 67 6.37 -7.90 -1.66
C LEU A 67 7.23 -8.03 -2.91
N GLN A 68 7.24 -7.04 -3.81
CA GLN A 68 8.14 -7.00 -4.95
C GLN A 68 9.60 -6.83 -4.51
N ASP A 69 9.86 -5.95 -3.54
CA ASP A 69 11.20 -5.70 -3.00
C ASP A 69 11.77 -6.97 -2.31
N VAL A 70 10.98 -7.65 -1.48
CA VAL A 70 11.37 -8.92 -0.83
C VAL A 70 11.64 -10.02 -1.86
N ASN A 71 10.86 -10.09 -2.94
CA ASN A 71 11.09 -11.06 -4.01
C ASN A 71 12.39 -10.77 -4.76
N GLN A 72 12.71 -9.50 -5.00
CA GLN A 72 13.94 -9.09 -5.68
C GLN A 72 15.17 -9.41 -4.83
N GLU A 73 15.18 -9.04 -3.55
CA GLU A 73 16.29 -9.33 -2.62
C GLU A 73 16.54 -10.85 -2.50
N LEU A 74 15.47 -11.65 -2.46
CA LEU A 74 15.59 -13.11 -2.41
C LEU A 74 16.21 -13.68 -3.69
N LEU A 75 15.83 -13.16 -4.87
CA LEU A 75 16.37 -13.62 -6.15
C LEU A 75 17.84 -13.26 -6.31
N GLU A 76 18.25 -12.07 -5.85
CA GLU A 76 19.66 -11.64 -5.83
C GLU A 76 20.48 -12.54 -4.90
N ALA A 77 20.01 -12.79 -3.68
CA ALA A 77 20.69 -13.68 -2.74
C ALA A 77 20.83 -15.14 -3.25
N LEU A 78 19.81 -15.64 -3.96
CA LEU A 78 19.88 -16.96 -4.60
C LEU A 78 20.87 -16.98 -5.77
N SER A 79 20.91 -15.92 -6.58
CA SER A 79 21.90 -15.78 -7.66
C SER A 79 23.33 -15.77 -7.10
N ASP A 80 23.59 -14.94 -6.08
CA ASP A 80 24.90 -14.84 -5.44
C ASP A 80 25.36 -16.17 -4.83
N LEU A 81 24.43 -16.92 -4.22
CA LEU A 81 24.73 -18.24 -3.66
C LEU A 81 25.06 -19.26 -4.76
N LEU A 82 24.36 -19.21 -5.90
CA LEU A 82 24.64 -20.07 -7.05
C LEU A 82 26.01 -19.74 -7.66
N ASP A 83 26.31 -18.46 -7.84
CA ASP A 83 27.61 -17.99 -8.35
C ASP A 83 28.75 -18.35 -7.39
N PHE A 84 28.54 -18.23 -6.07
CA PHE A 84 29.48 -18.69 -5.04
C PHE A 84 29.70 -20.20 -5.11
N ALA A 85 28.63 -20.99 -5.24
CA ALA A 85 28.72 -22.44 -5.37
C ALA A 85 29.47 -22.86 -6.64
N GLU A 86 29.32 -22.13 -7.74
CA GLU A 86 30.06 -22.37 -8.98
C GLU A 86 31.55 -21.98 -8.85
N LEU A 87 31.84 -20.87 -8.16
CA LEU A 87 33.19 -20.35 -7.95
C LEU A 87 34.02 -21.21 -6.98
N TYR A 88 33.41 -21.71 -5.90
CA TYR A 88 34.10 -22.43 -4.83
C TYR A 88 33.79 -23.93 -4.76
N GLY A 89 32.70 -24.38 -5.38
CA GLY A 89 32.20 -25.75 -5.27
C GLY A 89 32.74 -26.77 -6.27
N PHE A 90 33.63 -26.39 -7.21
CA PHE A 90 33.97 -27.31 -8.31
C PHE A 90 35.47 -27.48 -8.63
N LYS A 91 36.39 -26.87 -7.88
CA LYS A 91 37.83 -27.18 -8.04
C LYS A 91 38.30 -28.19 -6.99
N GLY A 92 37.88 -29.44 -7.17
CA GLY A 92 38.64 -30.59 -6.66
C GLY A 92 37.94 -31.41 -5.58
N ARG A 93 36.94 -32.20 -5.98
CA ARG A 93 36.73 -33.56 -5.43
C ARG A 93 35.81 -34.34 -6.37
N THR A 94 36.41 -35.20 -7.18
CA THR A 94 35.71 -36.14 -8.07
C THR A 94 35.16 -37.29 -7.22
N THR A 95 33.94 -37.15 -6.69
CA THR A 95 32.98 -38.24 -6.38
C THR A 95 31.84 -37.68 -5.52
N TYR A 96 30.79 -37.15 -6.15
CA TYR A 96 29.38 -37.20 -5.73
C TYR A 96 28.58 -36.39 -6.77
N GLU A 97 27.49 -36.97 -7.29
CA GLU A 97 26.48 -36.47 -8.26
C GLU A 97 26.80 -35.19 -9.08
N ASP A 98 26.61 -35.24 -10.40
CA ASP A 98 26.68 -34.02 -11.22
C ASP A 98 25.49 -33.11 -10.91
N TRP A 99 25.74 -32.01 -10.19
CA TRP A 99 24.71 -31.05 -9.80
C TRP A 99 24.53 -29.89 -10.80
N SER A 100 25.28 -29.87 -11.91
CA SER A 100 25.20 -28.81 -12.92
C SER A 100 23.78 -28.59 -13.43
N GLY A 101 23.03 -29.68 -13.66
CA GLY A 101 21.62 -29.61 -14.06
C GLY A 101 20.70 -28.94 -13.03
N TYR A 102 20.97 -29.06 -11.73
CA TYR A 102 20.19 -28.36 -10.71
C TYR A 102 20.48 -26.85 -10.71
N PHE A 103 21.72 -26.45 -10.99
CA PHE A 103 22.10 -25.03 -11.09
C PHE A 103 21.52 -24.37 -12.33
N GLU A 104 21.53 -25.05 -13.48
CA GLU A 104 20.86 -24.56 -14.70
C GLU A 104 19.34 -24.42 -14.48
N ALA A 105 18.71 -25.41 -13.84
CA ALA A 105 17.29 -25.36 -13.51
C ALA A 105 16.97 -24.20 -12.56
N ALA A 106 17.82 -23.95 -11.55
CA ALA A 106 17.66 -22.84 -10.63
C ALA A 106 17.81 -21.48 -11.33
N ARG A 107 18.82 -21.29 -12.19
CA ARG A 107 19.00 -20.07 -13.00
C ARG A 107 17.80 -19.81 -13.92
N ALA A 108 17.28 -20.86 -14.57
CA ALA A 108 16.10 -20.74 -15.43
C ALA A 108 14.84 -20.33 -14.64
N ALA A 109 14.67 -20.86 -13.43
CA ALA A 109 13.57 -20.49 -12.55
C ALA A 109 13.67 -19.02 -12.08
N ILE A 110 14.87 -18.56 -11.72
CA ILE A 110 15.15 -17.17 -11.35
C ILE A 110 14.86 -16.23 -12.52
N ALA A 111 15.37 -16.54 -13.72
CA ALA A 111 15.14 -15.72 -14.92
C ALA A 111 13.64 -15.60 -15.24
N LYS A 112 12.88 -16.70 -15.11
CA LYS A 112 11.43 -16.69 -15.30
C LYS A 112 10.72 -15.81 -14.25
N ALA A 113 11.14 -15.88 -12.99
CA ALA A 113 10.57 -15.04 -11.93
C ALA A 113 10.83 -13.54 -12.19
N GLN A 114 12.04 -13.20 -12.66
CA GLN A 114 12.40 -11.82 -13.05
C GLN A 114 11.55 -11.27 -14.19
N THR A 115 11.15 -12.09 -15.17
CA THR A 115 10.26 -11.63 -16.26
C THR A 115 8.81 -11.39 -15.86
N LEU A 116 8.39 -11.88 -14.69
CA LEU A 116 7.01 -11.78 -14.20
C LEU A 116 6.81 -10.68 -13.14
N MET A 117 7.91 -10.06 -12.70
CA MET A 117 7.91 -8.89 -11.81
C MET A 117 7.82 -7.59 -12.62
#